data_AF-A0A7J5W804-F1
#
_entry.id   AF-A0A7J5W804-F1
#
_cell.length_a   1.000
_cell.length_b   1.000
_cell.length_c   1.000
_cell.angle_alpha   90.00
_cell.angle_beta   90.00
_cell.angle_gamma   90.00
#
_symmetry.space_group_name_H-M   'P 1'
#
loop_
_entity.id
_entity.type
_entity.pdbx_description
1 polymer ?
#
loop_
_entity_poly.entity_id
_entity_poly.type
_entity_poly.pdbx_seq_one_letter_code
_entity_poly.pdbx_strand_id
1 'polypeptide(L)'
;MLVGPIALLFLLILVPVAFGIMAYDVIASRKSEVATAVDPKVAWDRSQEAAESRIYLERGVARAFVIGGGLFWAIAAFAGLYSFQDAGGMRAFLVAGIPLLATIVTLIVGWYWERIAAIMLAVASLGAVYYGLSVQFDVGVWLLVTLTLIGPMMTAAVLFWLARREYEALEFRLAHPELAPVRVAVQ
;
A
#
# COMPACT_ATOMS: atom_id res chain seq x y z
N MET A 1 9.78 5.31 28.84
CA MET A 1 8.48 4.65 28.53
C MET A 1 7.56 5.47 27.62
N LEU A 2 8.04 6.52 26.90
CA LEU A 2 7.19 7.40 26.08
C LEU A 2 7.18 7.08 24.58
N VAL A 3 8.07 6.21 24.09
CA VAL A 3 8.24 5.99 22.63
C VAL A 3 7.10 5.15 22.01
N GLY A 4 6.58 4.17 22.75
CA GLY A 4 5.45 3.32 22.31
C GLY A 4 4.16 4.09 22.00
N PRO A 5 3.64 4.95 22.91
CA PRO A 5 2.42 5.70 22.63
C PRO A 5 2.60 6.77 21.54
N ILE A 6 3.79 7.35 21.40
CA ILE A 6 4.07 8.34 20.33
C ILE A 6 4.07 7.70 18.94
N ALA A 7 4.65 6.49 18.80
CA ALA A 7 4.63 5.76 17.54
C ALA A 7 3.20 5.30 17.15
N LEU A 8 2.40 4.88 18.14
CA LEU A 8 1.00 4.52 17.94
C LEU A 8 0.16 5.73 17.50
N LEU A 9 0.39 6.90 18.11
CA LEU A 9 -0.25 8.16 17.72
C LEU A 9 0.16 8.58 16.31
N PHE A 10 1.43 8.43 15.93
CA PHE A 10 1.88 8.71 14.57
C PHE A 10 1.15 7.83 13.54
N LEU A 11 1.02 6.52 13.79
CA LEU A 11 0.26 5.61 12.93
C LEU A 11 -1.23 5.94 12.87
N LEU A 12 -1.85 6.25 14.02
CA LEU A 12 -3.25 6.64 14.13
C LEU A 12 -3.56 7.99 13.49
N ILE A 13 -2.56 8.85 13.26
CA ILE A 13 -2.74 10.15 12.62
C ILE A 13 -2.40 10.05 11.12
N LEU A 14 -1.30 9.39 10.76
CA LEU A 14 -0.87 9.32 9.35
C LEU A 14 -1.85 8.54 8.48
N VAL A 15 -2.41 7.43 8.98
CA VAL A 15 -3.33 6.60 8.20
C VAL A 15 -4.64 7.36 7.91
N PRO A 16 -5.33 8.00 8.89
CA PRO A 16 -6.52 8.81 8.61
C PRO A 16 -6.24 10.09 7.84
N VAL A 17 -5.08 10.73 8.02
CA VAL A 17 -4.72 11.92 7.24
C VAL A 17 -4.48 11.55 5.78
N ALA A 18 -3.77 10.46 5.51
CA ALA A 18 -3.62 9.94 4.15
C ALA A 18 -4.99 9.57 3.54
N PHE A 19 -5.83 8.86 4.27
CA PHE A 19 -7.20 8.53 3.83
C PHE A 19 -8.08 9.78 3.63
N GLY A 20 -7.93 10.80 4.47
CA GLY A 20 -8.70 12.05 4.41
C GLY A 20 -8.33 12.91 3.20
N ILE A 21 -7.03 13.03 2.90
CA ILE A 21 -6.54 13.70 1.69
C ILE A 21 -7.03 12.95 0.44
N MET A 22 -6.99 11.61 0.46
CA MET A 22 -7.49 10.77 -0.64
C MET A 22 -9.01 10.88 -0.84
N ALA A 23 -9.79 10.87 0.23
CA ALA A 23 -11.26 11.03 0.15
C ALA A 23 -11.63 12.43 -0.37
N TYR A 24 -10.86 13.45 0.01
CA TYR A 24 -11.06 14.82 -0.47
C TYR A 24 -10.84 14.93 -1.98
N ASP A 25 -9.78 14.33 -2.53
CA ASP A 25 -9.51 14.36 -3.97
C ASP A 25 -10.56 13.59 -4.80
N VAL A 26 -11.05 12.44 -4.31
CA VAL A 26 -12.13 11.68 -4.97
C VAL A 26 -13.47 12.43 -4.95
N ILE A 27 -13.76 13.16 -3.88
CA ILE A 27 -15.01 13.95 -3.78
C ILE A 27 -14.90 15.23 -4.61
N ALA A 28 -13.73 15.88 -4.62
CA ALA A 28 -13.48 17.08 -5.41
C ALA A 28 -13.58 16.78 -6.93
N SER A 29 -13.06 15.63 -7.38
CA SER A 29 -13.13 15.18 -8.77
C SER A 29 -14.54 14.79 -9.23
N ARG A 30 -15.37 14.19 -8.36
CA ARG A 30 -16.79 13.92 -8.69
C ARG A 30 -17.63 15.19 -8.87
N LYS A 31 -17.30 16.25 -8.12
CA LYS A 31 -18.07 17.51 -8.13
C LYS A 31 -17.91 18.28 -9.45
N SER A 32 -16.82 18.05 -10.20
CA SER A 32 -16.62 18.55 -11.55
C SER A 32 -17.19 17.61 -12.64
N GLU A 33 -17.37 16.34 -12.33
CA GLU A 33 -17.82 15.25 -13.21
C GLU A 33 -19.30 15.37 -13.63
N VAL A 34 -20.16 15.85 -12.74
CA VAL A 34 -21.62 15.97 -12.99
C VAL A 34 -21.97 17.13 -13.94
N ALA A 35 -21.04 18.06 -14.19
CA ALA A 35 -21.35 19.31 -14.90
C ALA A 35 -21.10 19.29 -16.42
N THR A 36 -20.45 18.27 -17.02
CA THR A 36 -19.81 18.48 -18.36
C THR A 36 -19.83 17.36 -19.42
N ALA A 37 -20.59 16.26 -19.31
CA ALA A 37 -20.51 15.19 -20.32
C ALA A 37 -21.67 15.20 -21.36
N VAL A 38 -21.49 15.92 -22.47
CA VAL A 38 -22.38 15.87 -23.66
C VAL A 38 -21.72 15.15 -24.86
N ASP A 39 -20.40 14.95 -24.85
CA ASP A 39 -19.65 14.27 -25.93
C ASP A 39 -19.07 12.92 -25.48
N PRO A 40 -19.42 11.79 -26.13
CA PRO A 40 -18.94 10.46 -25.76
C PRO A 40 -17.43 10.28 -25.91
N LYS A 41 -16.76 11.01 -26.82
CA LYS A 41 -15.30 10.94 -26.97
C LYS A 41 -14.59 11.60 -25.79
N VAL A 42 -15.08 12.77 -25.37
CA VAL A 42 -14.54 13.50 -24.21
C VAL A 42 -14.77 12.71 -22.90
N ALA A 43 -15.84 11.93 -22.81
CA ALA A 43 -16.07 11.01 -21.69
C ALA A 43 -15.09 9.82 -21.70
N TRP A 44 -14.76 9.28 -22.89
CA TRP A 44 -13.79 8.21 -23.03
C TRP A 44 -12.37 8.63 -22.63
N ASP A 45 -11.88 9.75 -23.16
CA ASP A 45 -10.54 10.26 -22.87
C ASP A 45 -10.37 10.56 -21.36
N ARG A 46 -11.39 11.19 -20.74
CA ARG A 46 -11.39 11.42 -19.28
C ARG A 46 -11.42 10.13 -18.46
N SER A 47 -12.07 9.08 -18.95
CA SER A 47 -12.08 7.78 -18.25
C SER A 47 -10.68 7.13 -18.25
N GLN A 48 -9.85 7.41 -19.27
CA GLN A 48 -8.47 6.97 -19.32
C GLN A 48 -7.60 7.75 -18.32
N GLU A 49 -7.71 9.09 -18.30
CA GLU A 49 -6.99 9.94 -17.34
C GLU A 49 -7.33 9.57 -15.88
N ALA A 50 -8.60 9.28 -15.59
CA ALA A 50 -9.05 8.84 -14.28
C ALA A 50 -8.48 7.46 -13.90
N ALA A 51 -8.37 6.54 -14.86
CA ALA A 51 -7.77 5.23 -14.65
C ALA A 51 -6.26 5.33 -14.40
N GLU A 52 -5.54 6.14 -15.18
CA GLU A 52 -4.11 6.41 -14.96
C GLU A 52 -3.87 6.99 -13.56
N SER A 53 -4.66 7.99 -13.17
CA SER A 53 -4.56 8.63 -11.86
C SER A 53 -4.76 7.63 -10.71
N ARG A 54 -5.73 6.71 -10.85
CA ARG A 54 -5.95 5.64 -9.86
C ARG A 54 -4.77 4.69 -9.76
N ILE A 55 -4.21 4.24 -10.89
CA ILE A 55 -3.04 3.36 -10.91
C ILE A 55 -1.85 4.00 -10.18
N TYR A 56 -1.55 5.27 -10.45
CA TYR A 56 -0.47 5.98 -9.77
C TYR A 56 -0.73 6.11 -8.25
N LEU A 57 -1.98 6.36 -7.87
CA LEU A 57 -2.39 6.47 -6.47
C LEU A 57 -2.24 5.12 -5.75
N GLU A 58 -2.77 4.04 -6.31
CA GLU A 58 -2.69 2.70 -5.72
C GLU A 58 -1.23 2.28 -5.53
N ARG A 59 -0.37 2.54 -6.51
CA ARG A 59 1.08 2.31 -6.42
C ARG A 59 1.73 3.14 -5.32
N GLY A 60 1.41 4.43 -5.26
CA GLY A 60 1.95 5.34 -4.26
C GLY A 60 1.59 4.92 -2.84
N VAL A 61 0.32 4.60 -2.62
CA VAL A 61 -0.21 4.17 -1.31
C VAL A 61 0.36 2.81 -0.91
N ALA A 62 0.41 1.84 -1.83
CA ALA A 62 1.02 0.53 -1.56
C ALA A 62 2.47 0.67 -1.08
N ARG A 63 3.27 1.51 -1.76
CA ARG A 63 4.66 1.80 -1.38
C ARG A 63 4.75 2.51 -0.04
N ALA A 64 3.85 3.46 0.24
CA ALA A 64 3.80 4.14 1.53
C ALA A 64 3.55 3.17 2.69
N PHE A 65 2.66 2.19 2.52
CA PHE A 65 2.44 1.13 3.52
C PHE A 65 3.67 0.25 3.72
N VAL A 66 4.36 -0.14 2.63
CA VAL A 66 5.59 -0.94 2.72
C VAL A 66 6.70 -0.18 3.43
N ILE A 67 6.92 1.09 3.07
CA ILE A 67 7.93 1.97 3.70
C ILE A 67 7.59 2.20 5.18
N GLY A 68 6.34 2.58 5.47
CA GLY A 68 5.88 2.89 6.82
C GLY A 68 5.94 1.67 7.74
N GLY A 69 5.45 0.52 7.28
CA GLY A 69 5.51 -0.74 8.02
C GLY A 69 6.96 -1.20 8.24
N GLY A 70 7.78 -1.13 7.20
CA GLY A 70 9.21 -1.45 7.27
C GLY A 70 9.97 -0.64 8.31
N LEU A 71 9.80 0.68 8.25
CA LEU A 71 10.45 1.61 9.19
C LEU A 71 9.94 1.40 10.62
N PHE A 72 8.62 1.23 10.80
CA PHE A 72 8.02 0.94 12.09
C PHE A 72 8.65 -0.32 12.72
N TRP A 73 8.71 -1.42 11.99
CA TRP A 73 9.26 -2.67 12.51
C TRP A 73 10.77 -2.64 12.72
N ALA A 74 11.52 -1.89 11.89
CA ALA A 74 12.93 -1.66 12.12
C ALA A 74 13.19 -0.90 13.43
N ILE A 75 12.44 0.17 13.67
CA ILE A 75 12.53 0.95 14.91
C ILE A 75 12.08 0.10 16.10
N ALA A 76 10.99 -0.68 15.98
CA ALA A 76 10.50 -1.54 17.04
C ALA A 76 11.52 -2.64 17.41
N ALA A 77 12.13 -3.28 16.41
CA ALA A 77 13.17 -4.30 16.62
C ALA A 77 14.40 -3.70 17.30
N PHE A 78 14.87 -2.54 16.83
CA PHE A 78 15.99 -1.83 17.43
C PHE A 78 15.69 -1.44 18.88
N ALA A 79 14.56 -0.78 19.12
CA ALA A 79 14.16 -0.28 20.42
C ALA A 79 13.95 -1.42 21.43
N GLY A 80 13.34 -2.53 21.02
CA GLY A 80 13.18 -3.71 21.85
C GLY A 80 14.54 -4.23 22.33
N LEU A 81 15.42 -4.61 21.40
CA LEU A 81 16.72 -5.20 21.73
C LEU A 81 17.64 -4.24 22.50
N TYR A 82 17.60 -2.95 22.20
CA TYR A 82 18.42 -1.95 22.88
C TYR A 82 17.90 -1.65 24.30
N SER A 83 16.58 -1.53 24.48
CA SER A 83 16.01 -1.15 25.77
C SER A 83 16.08 -2.24 26.84
N PHE A 84 16.02 -3.52 26.43
CA PHE A 84 16.10 -4.64 27.36
C PHE A 84 17.54 -5.06 27.72
N GLN A 85 18.57 -4.35 27.22
CA GLN A 85 20.00 -4.68 27.42
C GLN A 85 20.43 -6.12 27.00
N ASP A 86 19.53 -6.89 26.37
CA ASP A 86 19.77 -8.28 25.96
C ASP A 86 20.80 -8.41 24.81
N ALA A 87 21.12 -7.31 24.14
CA ALA A 87 22.02 -7.28 23.01
C ALA A 87 22.85 -5.99 23.00
N GLY A 88 24.17 -6.10 22.80
CA GLY A 88 25.01 -4.93 22.52
C GLY A 88 24.49 -4.15 21.31
N GLY A 89 24.69 -2.83 21.28
CA GLY A 89 24.09 -1.94 20.26
C GLY A 89 24.31 -2.37 18.81
N MET A 90 25.45 -3.00 18.51
CA MET A 90 25.73 -3.59 17.19
C MET A 90 24.74 -4.71 16.82
N ARG A 91 24.42 -5.61 17.75
CA ARG A 91 23.50 -6.73 17.49
C ARG A 91 22.06 -6.23 17.31
N ALA A 92 21.63 -5.24 18.10
CA ALA A 92 20.33 -4.58 17.91
C ALA A 92 20.21 -3.93 16.53
N PHE A 93 21.27 -3.25 16.07
CA PHE A 93 21.32 -2.65 14.74
C PHE A 93 21.24 -3.69 13.62
N LEU A 94 21.99 -4.79 13.73
CA LEU A 94 21.95 -5.87 12.72
C LEU A 94 20.56 -6.51 12.61
N VAL A 95 19.86 -6.72 13.73
CA VAL A 95 18.50 -7.28 13.71
C VAL A 95 17.50 -6.28 13.12
N ALA A 96 17.61 -4.99 13.46
CA ALA A 96 16.79 -3.94 12.86
C ALA A 96 17.04 -3.74 11.36
N GLY A 97 18.22 -4.12 10.88
CA GLY A 97 18.55 -4.13 9.45
C GLY A 97 17.72 -5.14 8.65
N ILE A 98 17.22 -6.23 9.27
CA ILE A 98 16.42 -7.26 8.59
C ILE A 98 15.11 -6.69 8.02
N PRO A 99 14.22 -6.05 8.81
CA PRO A 99 13.00 -5.45 8.27
C PRO A 99 13.28 -4.33 7.26
N LEU A 100 14.37 -3.56 7.42
CA LEU A 100 14.76 -2.56 6.43
C LEU A 100 15.15 -3.20 5.09
N LEU A 101 15.97 -4.25 5.11
CA LEU A 101 16.35 -4.98 3.91
C LEU A 101 15.13 -5.63 3.25
N ALA A 102 14.25 -6.25 4.02
CA ALA A 102 13.01 -6.83 3.50
C ALA A 102 12.14 -5.76 2.81
N THR A 103 12.08 -4.56 3.38
CA THR A 103 11.35 -3.41 2.82
C THR A 103 11.97 -2.94 1.50
N ILE A 104 13.30 -2.79 1.46
CA ILE A 104 14.03 -2.38 0.26
C ILE A 104 13.82 -3.41 -0.86
N VAL A 105 13.97 -4.71 -0.56
CA VAL A 105 13.75 -5.78 -1.54
C VAL A 105 12.31 -5.74 -2.05
N THR A 106 11.32 -5.58 -1.16
CA THR A 106 9.91 -5.50 -1.56
C THR A 106 9.64 -4.27 -2.44
N LEU A 107 10.27 -3.12 -2.16
CA LEU A 107 10.12 -1.92 -2.99
C LEU A 107 10.79 -2.06 -4.36
N ILE A 108 11.99 -2.64 -4.43
CA ILE A 108 12.68 -2.93 -5.69
C ILE A 108 11.83 -3.87 -6.54
N VAL A 109 11.35 -4.97 -5.96
CA VAL A 109 10.48 -5.92 -6.66
C VAL A 109 9.17 -5.26 -7.06
N GLY A 110 8.53 -4.50 -6.17
CA GLY A 110 7.27 -3.79 -6.44
C GLY A 110 7.39 -2.65 -7.45
N TRP A 111 8.61 -2.21 -7.80
CA TRP A 111 8.80 -1.25 -8.87
C TRP A 111 8.60 -1.86 -10.26
N TYR A 112 9.01 -3.12 -10.42
CA TYR A 112 9.04 -3.79 -11.72
C TYR A 112 8.01 -4.92 -11.84
N TRP A 113 7.68 -5.61 -10.73
CA TRP A 113 6.87 -6.84 -10.70
C TRP A 113 5.81 -6.76 -9.59
N GLU A 114 4.78 -5.93 -9.82
CA GLU A 114 3.71 -5.64 -8.84
C GLU A 114 2.97 -6.90 -8.37
N ARG A 115 2.70 -7.86 -9.27
CA ARG A 115 2.12 -9.16 -8.91
C ARG A 115 3.00 -9.97 -7.98
N ILE A 116 4.32 -9.97 -8.21
CA ILE A 116 5.23 -10.69 -7.32
C ILE A 116 5.28 -10.01 -5.97
N ALA A 117 5.34 -8.67 -5.90
CA ALA A 117 5.29 -7.95 -4.64
C ALA A 117 4.00 -8.25 -3.86
N ALA A 118 2.84 -8.29 -4.53
CA ALA A 118 1.58 -8.67 -3.92
C ALA A 118 1.62 -10.10 -3.33
N ILE A 119 2.13 -11.06 -4.08
CA ILE A 119 2.28 -12.45 -3.62
C ILE A 119 3.26 -12.54 -2.45
N MET A 120 4.41 -11.86 -2.55
CA MET A 120 5.42 -11.84 -1.48
C MET A 120 4.84 -11.28 -0.18
N LEU A 121 4.09 -10.18 -0.25
CA LEU A 121 3.43 -9.58 0.92
C LEU A 121 2.34 -10.49 1.50
N ALA A 122 1.55 -11.16 0.65
CA ALA A 122 0.54 -12.12 1.10
C ALA A 122 1.21 -13.33 1.78
N VAL A 123 2.24 -13.91 1.18
CA VAL A 123 3.01 -15.03 1.75
C VAL A 123 3.68 -14.63 3.06
N ALA A 124 4.28 -13.44 3.12
CA ALA A 124 4.89 -12.95 4.35
C ALA A 124 3.85 -12.69 5.46
N SER A 125 2.63 -12.26 5.10
CA SER A 125 1.51 -12.14 6.04
C SER A 125 1.08 -13.50 6.61
N LEU A 126 0.99 -14.52 5.75
CA LEU A 126 0.74 -15.90 6.19
C LEU A 126 1.88 -16.44 7.07
N GLY A 127 3.12 -16.11 6.75
CA GLY A 127 4.29 -16.44 7.56
C GLY A 127 4.22 -15.82 8.96
N ALA A 128 3.79 -14.56 9.07
CA ALA A 128 3.59 -13.90 10.36
C ALA A 128 2.49 -14.58 11.20
N VAL A 129 1.38 -14.98 10.56
CA VAL A 129 0.31 -15.74 11.23
C VAL A 129 0.83 -17.10 11.71
N TYR A 130 1.52 -17.84 10.84
CA TYR A 130 2.09 -19.15 11.18
C TYR A 130 3.07 -19.05 12.36
N TYR A 131 3.95 -18.03 12.34
CA TYR A 131 4.88 -17.78 13.43
C TYR A 131 4.16 -17.39 14.74
N GLY A 132 3.13 -16.56 14.67
CA GLY A 132 2.34 -16.20 15.85
C GLY A 132 1.62 -17.39 16.48
N LEU A 133 1.15 -18.34 15.65
CA LEU A 133 0.55 -19.59 16.12
C LEU A 133 1.59 -20.53 16.74
N SER A 134 2.79 -20.65 16.17
CA SER A 134 3.83 -21.55 16.68
C SER A 134 4.41 -21.09 18.02
N VAL A 135 4.54 -19.78 18.22
CA VAL A 135 5.04 -19.17 19.48
C VAL A 135 3.91 -18.88 20.48
N GLN A 136 2.65 -19.13 20.10
CA GLN A 136 1.46 -18.90 20.93
C GLN A 136 1.36 -17.46 21.44
N PHE A 137 1.29 -16.50 20.51
CA PHE A 137 1.12 -15.09 20.86
C PHE A 137 -0.11 -14.85 21.75
N ASP A 138 0.08 -14.01 22.77
CA ASP A 138 -1.01 -13.48 23.58
C ASP A 138 -1.96 -12.62 22.71
N VAL A 139 -3.21 -12.47 23.17
CA VAL A 139 -4.23 -11.67 22.48
C VAL A 139 -3.76 -10.23 22.19
N GLY A 140 -3.02 -9.61 23.13
CA GLY A 140 -2.46 -8.27 22.94
C GLY A 140 -1.42 -8.21 21.82
N VAL A 141 -0.58 -9.25 21.69
CA VAL A 141 0.42 -9.36 20.62
C VAL A 141 -0.28 -9.60 19.29
N TRP A 142 -1.33 -10.43 19.26
CA TRP A 142 -2.16 -10.63 18.07
C TRP A 142 -2.77 -9.32 17.57
N LEU A 143 -3.32 -8.49 18.46
CA LEU A 143 -3.85 -7.18 18.08
C LEU A 143 -2.77 -6.28 17.49
N LEU A 144 -1.61 -6.19 18.13
CA LEU A 144 -0.49 -5.38 17.64
C LEU A 144 0.04 -5.86 16.29
N VAL A 145 0.30 -7.16 16.14
CA VAL A 145 0.82 -7.75 14.89
C VAL A 145 -0.21 -7.66 13.78
N THR A 146 -1.50 -7.84 14.07
CA THR A 146 -2.56 -7.71 13.06
C THR A 146 -2.66 -6.28 12.56
N LEU A 147 -2.61 -5.28 13.44
CA LEU A 147 -2.77 -3.88 13.06
C LEU A 147 -1.51 -3.25 12.45
N THR A 148 -0.32 -3.64 12.92
CA THR A 148 0.93 -2.97 12.53
C THR A 148 1.79 -3.78 11.55
N LEU A 149 1.48 -5.06 11.32
CA LEU A 149 2.19 -5.91 10.35
C LEU A 149 1.24 -6.49 9.30
N ILE A 150 0.32 -7.37 9.71
CA ILE A 150 -0.51 -8.15 8.77
C ILE A 150 -1.45 -7.24 7.97
N GLY A 151 -2.18 -6.34 8.65
CA GLY A 151 -3.14 -5.43 8.02
C GLY A 151 -2.49 -4.54 6.95
N PRO A 152 -1.41 -3.79 7.28
CA PRO A 152 -0.66 -3.01 6.30
C PRO A 152 -0.11 -3.84 5.14
N MET A 153 0.45 -5.03 5.41
CA MET A 153 0.99 -5.91 4.36
C MET A 153 -0.09 -6.43 3.42
N MET A 154 -1.22 -6.89 3.96
CA MET A 154 -2.36 -7.34 3.17
C MET A 154 -2.99 -6.20 2.38
N THR A 155 -3.10 -5.01 2.97
CA THR A 155 -3.59 -3.80 2.27
C THR A 155 -2.67 -3.45 1.11
N ALA A 156 -1.34 -3.41 1.33
CA ALA A 156 -0.37 -3.19 0.27
C ALA A 156 -0.42 -4.28 -0.81
N ALA A 157 -0.58 -5.55 -0.42
CA ALA A 157 -0.71 -6.66 -1.35
C ALA A 157 -1.92 -6.50 -2.28
N VAL A 158 -3.08 -6.13 -1.72
CA VAL A 158 -4.29 -5.87 -2.50
C VAL A 158 -4.10 -4.68 -3.43
N LEU A 159 -3.50 -3.58 -2.96
CA LEU A 159 -3.25 -2.40 -3.80
C LEU A 159 -2.29 -2.69 -4.96
N PHE A 160 -1.20 -3.44 -4.72
CA PHE A 160 -0.32 -3.87 -5.82
C PHE A 160 -1.03 -4.79 -6.82
N TRP A 161 -1.94 -5.64 -6.34
CA TRP A 161 -2.72 -6.51 -7.20
C TRP A 161 -3.71 -5.72 -8.07
N LEU A 162 -4.44 -4.77 -7.47
CA LEU A 162 -5.38 -3.90 -8.17
C LEU A 162 -4.67 -3.02 -9.19
N ALA A 163 -3.57 -2.36 -8.81
CA ALA A 163 -2.81 -1.48 -9.69
C ALA A 163 -2.36 -2.21 -10.96
N ARG A 164 -1.95 -3.47 -10.82
CA ARG A 164 -1.54 -4.27 -11.98
C ARG A 164 -2.74 -4.64 -12.86
N ARG A 165 -3.87 -4.99 -12.26
CA ARG A 165 -5.08 -5.38 -13.00
C ARG A 165 -5.66 -4.19 -13.77
N GLU A 166 -5.64 -3.00 -13.16
CA GLU A 166 -6.06 -1.76 -13.81
C GLU A 166 -5.11 -1.37 -14.95
N TYR A 167 -3.80 -1.53 -14.75
CA TYR A 167 -2.81 -1.31 -15.80
C TYR A 167 -3.03 -2.23 -17.02
N GLU A 168 -3.30 -3.52 -16.81
CA GLU A 168 -3.61 -4.45 -17.89
C GLU A 168 -4.90 -4.07 -18.64
N ALA A 169 -5.92 -3.59 -17.93
CA ALA A 169 -7.16 -3.13 -18.55
C ALA A 169 -6.95 -1.86 -19.38
N LEU A 170 -6.09 -0.94 -18.92
CA LEU A 170 -5.73 0.27 -19.64
C LEU A 170 -4.91 -0.07 -20.90
N GLU A 171 -3.90 -0.92 -20.77
CA GLU A 171 -3.06 -1.39 -21.89
C GLU A 171 -3.92 -2.06 -22.97
N PHE A 172 -4.89 -2.89 -22.57
CA PHE A 172 -5.83 -3.51 -23.51
C PHE A 172 -6.67 -2.48 -24.27
N ARG A 173 -7.17 -1.44 -23.59
CA ARG A 173 -7.94 -0.36 -24.23
C ARG A 173 -7.10 0.48 -25.19
N LEU A 174 -5.84 0.73 -24.84
CA LEU A 174 -4.91 1.48 -25.69
C LEU A 174 -4.49 0.67 -26.93
N ALA A 175 -4.38 -0.65 -26.80
CA ALA A 175 -4.06 -1.54 -27.91
C ALA A 175 -5.23 -1.73 -28.91
N HIS A 176 -6.48 -1.46 -28.49
CA HIS A 176 -7.69 -1.63 -29.29
C HIS A 176 -8.45 -0.30 -29.47
N PRO A 177 -7.89 0.66 -30.22
CA PRO A 177 -8.49 1.99 -30.41
C PRO A 177 -9.87 1.94 -31.07
N GLU A 178 -10.21 0.87 -31.78
CA GLU A 178 -11.52 0.60 -32.36
C GLU A 178 -12.65 0.48 -31.33
N LEU A 179 -12.32 0.23 -30.06
CA LEU A 179 -13.29 0.22 -28.96
C LEU A 179 -13.69 1.64 -28.52
N ALA A 180 -13.02 2.69 -29.01
CA ALA A 180 -13.35 4.06 -28.69
C ALA A 180 -14.72 4.44 -29.30
N PRO A 181 -15.62 5.10 -28.54
CA PRO A 181 -16.92 5.48 -29.05
C PRO A 181 -16.77 6.52 -30.18
N VAL A 182 -17.12 6.11 -31.40
CA VAL A 182 -17.19 7.01 -32.55
C VAL A 182 -18.44 7.87 -32.40
N ARG A 183 -18.33 9.20 -32.64
CA ARG A 183 -19.51 10.06 -32.80
C ARG A 183 -20.34 9.48 -33.95
N VAL A 184 -21.46 8.83 -33.63
CA VAL A 184 -22.49 8.55 -34.63
C VAL A 184 -23.07 9.91 -34.99
N ALA A 185 -22.71 10.43 -36.16
CA ALA A 185 -23.34 11.63 -36.69
C ALA A 185 -24.81 11.29 -36.90
N VAL A 186 -25.66 11.78 -36.00
CA VAL A 186 -27.11 11.78 -36.21
C VAL A 186 -27.34 12.75 -37.37
N GLN A 187 -27.59 12.19 -38.56
CA GLN A 187 -28.02 12.93 -39.75
C GLN A 187 -29.48 13.38 -39.60
#